data_AF-A0A0F8Z0Q1-F1
#
_entry.id   AF-A0A0F8Z0Q1-F1
#
_cell.length_a   1.000
_cell.length_b   1.000
_cell.length_c   1.000
_cell.angle_alpha   90.00
_cell.angle_beta   90.00
_cell.angle_gamma   90.00
#
_symmetry.space_group_name_H-M   'P 1'
#
loop_
_entity.id
_entity.type
_entity.pdbx_description
1 polymer ?
#
loop_
_entity_poly.entity_id
_entity_poly.type
_entity_poly.pdbx_seq_one_letter_code
_entity_poly.pdbx_strand_id
1 'polypeptide(L)'
;VSIGRSGISTPQSYMDESIAEVAIWNVALSNAEVALLAKGFSPLLIKPESLVSYWPLVRDDDNDWIGGFDLTAFNTPTVSDHPPVIMHPVFV
;
A
#
# COMPACT_ATOMS: atom_id res chain seq x y z
N VAL A 1 -8.31 8.15 5.78
CA VAL A 1 -8.12 7.54 4.44
C VAL A 1 -8.92 6.23 4.40
N SER A 2 -9.34 5.78 3.22
CA SER A 2 -9.93 4.44 3.04
C SER A 2 -9.39 3.85 1.75
N ILE A 3 -9.10 2.56 1.76
CA ILE A 3 -8.59 1.80 0.61
C ILE A 3 -9.65 0.76 0.22
N GLY A 4 -9.72 0.42 -1.07
CA GLY A 4 -10.66 -0.60 -1.55
C GLY A 4 -12.13 -0.19 -1.51
N ARG A 5 -12.39 1.12 -1.50
CA ARG A 5 -13.73 1.68 -1.43
C ARG A 5 -13.83 2.94 -2.29
N SER A 6 -14.96 3.12 -2.98
CA SER A 6 -15.36 4.42 -3.53
C SER A 6 -16.67 4.92 -2.91
N GLY A 7 -16.75 6.23 -2.65
CA GLY A 7 -17.95 6.89 -2.13
C GLY A 7 -17.63 8.21 -1.42
N ILE A 8 -18.43 9.25 -1.69
CA ILE A 8 -18.21 10.62 -1.16
C ILE A 8 -19.03 10.94 0.10
N SER A 9 -20.12 10.20 0.36
CA SER A 9 -20.99 10.42 1.53
C SER A 9 -21.65 9.15 2.10
N THR A 10 -21.84 8.12 1.26
CA THR A 10 -22.18 6.76 1.71
C THR A 10 -21.18 5.77 1.12
N PRO A 11 -20.62 4.84 1.91
CA PRO A 11 -19.94 3.68 1.36
C PRO A 11 -20.94 2.89 0.51
N GLN A 12 -20.73 2.82 -0.80
CA GLN A 12 -21.65 2.07 -1.69
C GLN A 12 -20.90 1.04 -2.51
N SER A 13 -19.62 1.28 -2.80
CA SER A 13 -18.82 0.43 -3.67
C SER A 13 -17.56 -0.01 -2.94
N TYR A 14 -17.51 -1.28 -2.59
CA TYR A 14 -16.32 -1.96 -2.09
C TYR A 14 -15.76 -2.81 -3.23
N MET A 15 -14.45 -3.01 -3.22
CA MET A 15 -13.86 -4.02 -4.10
C MET A 15 -13.86 -5.39 -3.43
N ASP A 16 -14.09 -6.42 -4.24
CA ASP A 16 -14.14 -7.81 -3.81
C ASP A 16 -12.85 -8.57 -4.21
N GLU A 17 -11.70 -7.88 -4.22
CA GLU A 17 -10.40 -8.42 -4.63
C GLU A 17 -9.33 -8.18 -3.55
N SER A 18 -8.12 -8.68 -3.77
CA SER A 18 -6.99 -8.48 -2.83
C SER A 18 -6.20 -7.20 -3.16
N ILE A 19 -5.73 -6.52 -2.12
CA ILE A 19 -4.84 -5.34 -2.21
C ILE A 19 -3.64 -5.59 -1.30
N ALA A 20 -2.48 -5.14 -1.75
CA ALA A 20 -1.27 -5.04 -0.95
C ALA A 20 -0.42 -3.87 -1.46
N GLU A 21 0.62 -3.51 -0.71
CA GLU A 21 1.67 -2.58 -1.15
C GLU A 21 1.14 -1.18 -1.55
N VAL A 22 0.17 -0.65 -0.79
CA VAL A 22 -0.43 0.65 -1.11
C VAL A 22 0.47 1.76 -0.61
N ALA A 23 0.89 2.64 -1.52
CA ALA A 23 1.77 3.75 -1.20
C ALA A 23 1.30 5.05 -1.84
N ILE A 24 1.59 6.17 -1.17
CA ILE A 24 1.26 7.52 -1.62
C ILE A 24 2.54 8.37 -1.58
N TRP A 25 2.85 9.04 -2.69
CA TRP A 25 3.95 10.01 -2.79
C TRP A 25 3.40 11.42 -2.95
N ASN A 26 4.11 12.43 -2.46
CA ASN A 26 3.79 13.85 -2.67
C ASN A 26 4.40 14.43 -3.96
N VAL A 27 5.06 13.58 -4.76
CA VAL A 27 5.64 13.94 -6.06
C VAL A 27 5.12 12.98 -7.13
N ALA A 28 5.15 13.44 -8.38
CA ALA A 28 4.92 12.55 -9.50
C ALA A 28 6.07 11.54 -9.64
N LEU A 29 5.71 10.26 -9.80
CA LEU A 29 6.62 9.21 -10.20
C LEU A 29 6.80 9.23 -11.72
N SER A 30 8.01 8.92 -12.16
CA SER A 30 8.33 8.69 -13.56
C SER A 30 7.83 7.32 -14.02
N ASN A 31 7.68 7.15 -15.34
CA ASN A 31 7.31 5.85 -15.92
C ASN A 31 8.28 4.72 -15.52
N ALA A 32 9.57 5.02 -15.34
CA ALA A 32 10.57 4.04 -14.94
C ALA A 32 10.36 3.58 -13.49
N GLU A 33 10.02 4.50 -12.59
CA GLU A 33 9.74 4.19 -11.18
C GLU A 33 8.45 3.38 -11.04
N VAL A 34 7.40 3.75 -11.78
CA VAL A 34 6.16 2.94 -11.84
C VAL A 34 6.45 1.54 -12.40
N ALA A 35 7.32 1.43 -13.40
CA ALA A 35 7.71 0.12 -13.95
C ALA A 35 8.53 -0.73 -12.96
N LEU A 36 9.27 -0.12 -12.03
CA LEU A 36 9.94 -0.83 -10.94
C LEU A 36 8.93 -1.36 -9.92
N LEU A 37 7.95 -0.54 -9.52
CA LEU A 37 6.86 -0.98 -8.63
C LEU A 37 6.08 -2.15 -9.25
N ALA A 38 5.79 -2.10 -10.55
CA ALA A 38 5.10 -3.18 -11.27
C ALA A 38 5.92 -4.50 -11.32
N LYS A 39 7.24 -4.46 -11.11
CA LYS A 39 8.10 -5.64 -10.98
C LYS A 39 8.15 -6.17 -9.54
N GLY A 40 7.44 -5.53 -8.61
CA GLY A 40 7.41 -5.89 -7.20
C GLY A 40 8.48 -5.23 -6.36
N PHE A 41 9.15 -4.15 -6.81
CA PHE A 41 10.03 -3.40 -5.90
C PHE A 41 9.21 -2.72 -4.80
N SER A 42 9.65 -2.84 -3.55
CA SER A 42 8.98 -2.18 -2.42
C SER A 42 8.93 -0.66 -2.61
N PRO A 43 7.81 0.01 -2.26
CA PRO A 43 7.70 1.46 -2.18
C PRO A 43 8.80 2.14 -1.35
N LEU A 44 9.37 1.46 -0.35
CA LEU A 44 10.49 1.97 0.46
C LEU A 44 11.77 2.23 -0.35
N LEU A 45 11.88 1.66 -1.56
CA LEU A 45 13.03 1.81 -2.44
C LEU A 45 12.81 2.89 -3.52
N ILE A 46 11.60 3.43 -3.66
CA ILE A 46 11.23 4.36 -4.73
C ILE A 46 10.91 5.72 -4.12
N LYS A 47 11.79 6.70 -4.33
CA LYS A 47 11.69 8.06 -3.77
C LYS A 47 11.28 8.08 -2.28
N PRO A 48 12.02 7.39 -1.39
CA PRO A 48 11.65 7.28 0.02
C PRO A 48 11.48 8.63 0.70
N GLU A 49 12.23 9.65 0.28
CA GLU A 49 12.14 11.02 0.79
C GLU A 49 10.82 11.74 0.45
N SER A 50 10.10 11.26 -0.57
CA SER A 50 8.82 11.82 -1.03
C SER A 50 7.63 10.92 -0.70
N LEU A 51 7.88 9.80 -0.02
CA LEU A 51 6.86 8.84 0.39
C LEU A 51 6.09 9.42 1.61
N VAL A 52 4.78 9.49 1.48
CA VAL A 52 3.88 10.10 2.49
C VAL A 52 3.23 9.02 3.36
N SER A 53 2.81 7.91 2.76
CA SER A 53 2.19 6.78 3.43
C SER A 53 2.51 5.49 2.70
N TYR A 54 2.60 4.39 3.44
CA TYR A 54 2.79 3.05 2.90
C TYR A 54 2.17 2.00 3.82
N TRP A 55 1.22 1.25 3.27
CA TRP A 55 0.57 0.10 3.89
C TRP A 55 0.95 -1.17 3.10
N PRO A 56 1.87 -1.98 3.61
CA PRO A 56 2.19 -3.27 2.99
C PRO A 56 0.98 -4.21 2.99
N LEU A 57 0.19 -4.20 4.06
CA LEU A 57 -0.94 -5.10 4.29
C LEU A 57 -0.50 -6.57 4.35
N VAL A 58 0.62 -6.83 5.04
CA VAL A 58 1.09 -8.20 5.29
C VAL A 58 0.26 -8.80 6.41
N ARG A 59 -0.60 -9.76 6.06
CA ARG A 59 -1.54 -10.41 6.98
C ARG A 59 -2.54 -9.43 7.59
N ASP A 60 -2.52 -9.28 8.91
CA ASP A 60 -3.37 -8.44 9.74
C ASP A 60 -2.70 -7.11 10.13
N ASP A 61 -1.56 -6.77 9.49
CA ASP A 61 -0.87 -5.50 9.70
C ASP A 61 -1.51 -4.37 8.86
N ASP A 62 -2.42 -3.64 9.49
CA ASP A 62 -3.12 -2.47 8.95
C ASP A 62 -2.37 -1.14 9.17
N ASN A 63 -1.12 -1.18 9.66
CA ASN A 63 -0.36 0.02 10.02
C ASN A 63 0.22 0.74 8.79
N ASP A 64 0.26 2.07 8.85
CA ASP A 64 1.03 2.90 7.92
C ASP A 64 2.47 3.00 8.40
N TRP A 65 3.40 2.42 7.65
CA TRP A 65 4.81 2.38 8.03
C TRP A 65 5.54 3.73 7.89
N ILE A 66 4.90 4.74 7.29
CA ILE A 66 5.53 6.05 6.99
C ILE A 66 4.73 7.22 7.58
N GLY A 67 3.44 7.32 7.26
CA GLY A 67 2.63 8.50 7.56
C GLY A 67 1.87 8.45 8.87
N GLY A 68 1.80 7.28 9.53
CA GLY A 68 1.02 7.06 10.75
C GLY A 68 -0.51 7.13 10.54
N PHE A 69 -0.98 6.96 9.31
CA PHE A 69 -2.40 6.87 8.98
C PHE A 69 -2.90 5.43 9.03
N ASP A 70 -2.77 4.79 10.19
CA ASP A 70 -3.16 3.40 10.40
C ASP A 70 -4.64 3.16 10.03
N LEU A 71 -4.89 2.02 9.38
CA LEU A 71 -6.22 1.64 8.96
C LEU A 71 -6.95 0.89 10.08
N THR A 72 -8.27 0.78 9.91
CA THR A 72 -9.10 -0.10 10.73
C THR A 72 -9.93 -0.94 9.79
N ALA A 73 -9.75 -2.26 9.86
CA ALA A 73 -10.56 -3.21 9.13
C ALA A 73 -12.06 -2.95 9.30
N PHE A 74 -12.81 -3.02 8.20
CA PHE A 74 -14.25 -2.81 8.17
C PHE A 74 -14.92 -4.01 7.49
N ASN A 75 -16.04 -4.50 8.05
CA ASN A 75 -16.79 -5.66 7.53
C ASN A 75 -15.95 -6.94 7.35
N THR A 76 -15.06 -7.24 8.30
CA THR A 76 -14.32 -8.52 8.37
C THR A 76 -13.64 -8.93 7.06
N PRO A 77 -12.67 -8.14 6.54
CA PRO A 77 -11.93 -8.50 5.35
C PRO A 77 -11.15 -9.80 5.55
N THR A 78 -10.98 -10.58 4.49
CA THR A 78 -10.19 -11.82 4.52
C THR A 78 -8.74 -11.55 4.18
N VAL A 79 -7.83 -12.28 4.84
CA VAL A 79 -6.40 -12.25 4.52
C VAL A 79 -6.10 -13.21 3.37
N SER A 80 -5.41 -12.71 2.34
CA SER A 80 -4.93 -13.49 1.19
C SER A 80 -3.41 -13.62 1.22
N ASP A 81 -2.86 -14.49 0.35
CA ASP A 81 -1.41 -14.58 0.16
C ASP A 81 -0.85 -13.26 -0.38
N HIS A 82 0.19 -12.76 0.30
CA HIS A 82 0.84 -11.51 -0.07
C HIS A 82 1.65 -11.66 -1.37
N PRO A 83 1.59 -10.71 -2.31
CA PRO A 83 2.41 -10.76 -3.51
C PRO A 83 3.91 -10.75 -3.15
N PRO A 84 4.78 -11.40 -3.94
CA PRO A 84 6.22 -11.34 -3.71
C PRO A 84 6.73 -9.91 -3.90
N VAL A 85 7.54 -9.43 -2.95
CA VAL A 85 8.14 -8.10 -2.97
C VAL A 85 9.64 -8.19 -2.94
N ILE A 86 10.28 -7.45 -3.84
CA ILE A 86 11.72 -7.23 -3.88
C ILE A 86 12.03 -6.10 -2.88
N MET A 87 12.58 -6.51 -1.74
CA MET A 87 13.18 -5.60 -0.77
C MET A 87 14.70 -5.73 -0.83
N HIS A 88 15.43 -4.66 -0.54
CA HIS A 88 16.86 -4.81 -0.24
C HIS A 88 16.98 -5.49 1.13
N PRO A 89 17.87 -6.48 1.30
CA PRO A 89 18.17 -6.99 2.62
C PRO A 89 18.76 -5.84 3.43
N VAL A 90 18.03 -5.37 4.45
CA VAL A 90 18.64 -4.61 5.52
C VAL A 90 19.53 -5.61 6.25
N PHE A 91 20.84 -5.51 6.06
CA PHE A 91 21.78 -6.12 6.99
C PHE A 91 21.64 -5.37 8.32
N VAL A 92 20.89 -5.96 9.26
CA VAL A 92 21.10 -5.75 10.69
C VAL A 92 22.14 -6.73 11.19
#